data_AF-A0A426UX35-F1
#
_entry.id   AF-A0A426UX35-F1
#
_cell.length_a   1.000
_cell.length_b   1.000
_cell.length_c   1.000
_cell.angle_alpha   90.00
_cell.angle_beta   90.00
_cell.angle_gamma   90.00
#
_symmetry.space_group_name_H-M   'P 1'
#
loop_
_entity.id
_entity.type
_entity.pdbx_description
1 polymer ?
#
loop_
_entity_poly.entity_id
_entity_poly.type
_entity_poly.pdbx_seq_one_letter_code
_entity_poly.pdbx_strand_id
1 'polypeptide(L)'
;MSSGLERAIGRVVEGTRHWSPARWRSGADAMHGLVQALADLAADVEGRERRPVPRLPNDLSLPDQLQVVGLDLIELEPLRAEDEARAAAALAAARAALF
;
A
#
# COMPACT_ATOMS: atom_id res chain seq x y z
N MET A 1 -11.64 -10.00 14.47
CA MET A 1 -12.13 -8.71 13.96
C MET A 1 -11.02 -8.14 13.10
N SER A 2 -11.31 -7.79 11.85
CA SER A 2 -10.30 -7.18 10.95
C SER A 2 -9.73 -5.89 11.58
N SER A 3 -8.46 -5.58 11.37
CA SER A 3 -7.85 -4.35 11.91
C SER A 3 -8.33 -3.11 11.15
N GLY A 4 -8.07 -1.91 11.70
CA GLY A 4 -8.36 -0.65 10.99
C GLY A 4 -7.55 -0.53 9.69
N LEU A 5 -6.30 -0.99 9.74
CA LEU A 5 -5.35 -1.00 8.64
C LEU A 5 -5.77 -1.96 7.53
N GLU A 6 -6.11 -3.21 7.88
CA GLU A 6 -6.58 -4.22 6.92
C GLU A 6 -7.80 -3.73 6.13
N ARG A 7 -8.80 -3.14 6.81
CA ARG A 7 -9.95 -2.55 6.13
C ARG A 7 -9.58 -1.39 5.20
N ALA A 8 -8.59 -0.58 5.57
CA ALA A 8 -8.18 0.57 4.77
C ALA A 8 -7.47 0.14 3.49
N ILE A 9 -6.56 -0.84 3.59
CA ILE A 9 -5.87 -1.45 2.45
C ILE A 9 -6.90 -2.12 1.52
N GLY A 10 -7.80 -2.95 2.08
CA GLY A 10 -8.82 -3.65 1.30
C GLY A 10 -9.71 -2.71 0.48
N ARG A 11 -10.08 -1.53 1.01
CA ARG A 11 -10.84 -0.53 0.24
C ARG A 11 -10.08 0.01 -0.98
N VAL A 12 -8.78 0.23 -0.84
CA VAL A 12 -7.94 0.72 -1.95
C VAL A 12 -7.77 -0.37 -3.01
N VAL A 13 -7.50 -1.61 -2.60
CA VAL A 13 -7.40 -2.77 -3.51
C VAL A 13 -8.70 -2.98 -4.28
N GLU A 14 -9.83 -3.13 -3.58
CA GLU A 14 -11.12 -3.38 -4.22
C GLU A 14 -11.60 -2.20 -5.08
N GLY A 15 -11.28 -0.96 -4.70
CA GLY A 15 -11.60 0.22 -5.50
C GLY A 15 -10.78 0.38 -6.78
N THR A 16 -9.67 -0.36 -6.91
CA THR A 16 -8.72 -0.22 -8.04
C THR A 16 -8.55 -1.48 -8.90
N ARG A 17 -8.93 -2.67 -8.40
CA ARG A 17 -8.81 -3.96 -9.13
C ARG A 17 -9.43 -3.99 -10.53
N HIS A 18 -10.42 -3.14 -10.79
CA HIS A 18 -11.17 -3.09 -12.04
C HIS A 18 -10.71 -1.96 -12.99
N TRP A 19 -9.65 -1.24 -12.62
CA TRP A 19 -9.17 -0.11 -13.41
C TRP A 19 -8.54 -0.56 -14.72
N SER A 20 -8.90 0.13 -15.80
CA SER A 20 -8.29 -0.08 -17.11
C SER A 20 -6.87 0.52 -17.17
N PRO A 21 -6.01 0.09 -18.12
CA PRO A 21 -4.69 0.69 -18.32
C PRO A 21 -4.74 2.21 -18.49
N ALA A 22 -5.79 2.71 -19.15
CA ALA A 22 -5.97 4.15 -19.37
C ALA A 22 -6.16 4.94 -18.07
N ARG A 23 -6.87 4.37 -17.09
CA ARG A 23 -7.08 4.97 -15.77
C ARG A 23 -5.82 4.89 -14.91
N TRP A 24 -5.03 3.81 -15.05
CA TRP A 24 -3.76 3.67 -14.37
C TRP A 24 -2.72 4.71 -14.75
N ARG A 25 -2.72 5.23 -16.00
CA ARG A 25 -1.73 6.23 -16.43
C ARG A 25 -1.59 7.44 -15.52
N SER A 26 -2.66 7.87 -14.85
CA SER A 26 -2.62 8.99 -13.89
C SER A 26 -2.49 8.58 -12.43
N GLY A 27 -2.73 7.31 -12.09
CA GLY A 27 -2.76 6.82 -10.70
C GLY A 27 -1.64 5.84 -10.33
N ALA A 28 -0.88 5.35 -11.31
CA ALA A 28 0.12 4.31 -11.11
C ALA A 28 1.23 4.74 -10.14
N ASP A 29 1.71 5.98 -10.27
CA ASP A 29 2.76 6.50 -9.39
C ASP A 29 2.26 6.68 -7.95
N ALA A 30 1.01 7.10 -7.76
CA ALA A 30 0.41 7.21 -6.44
C ALA A 30 0.25 5.84 -5.76
N MET A 31 -0.18 4.82 -6.52
CA MET A 31 -0.32 3.46 -5.99
C MET A 31 1.05 2.81 -5.73
N HIS A 32 2.01 2.93 -6.65
CA HIS A 32 3.37 2.41 -6.44
C HIS A 32 4.05 3.10 -5.27
N GLY A 33 3.86 4.42 -5.12
CA GLY A 33 4.33 5.18 -3.97
C GLY A 33 3.70 4.71 -2.64
N LEU A 34 2.40 4.37 -2.63
CA LEU A 34 1.76 3.74 -1.48
C LEU A 34 2.41 2.39 -1.14
N VAL A 35 2.59 1.52 -2.14
CA VAL A 35 3.20 0.20 -1.97
C VAL A 35 4.61 0.34 -1.40
N GLN A 36 5.42 1.25 -1.94
CA GLN A 36 6.76 1.54 -1.40
C GLN A 36 6.70 2.02 0.04
N ALA A 37 5.79 2.94 0.37
CA ALA A 37 5.68 3.50 1.73
C ALA A 37 5.31 2.42 2.76
N LEU A 38 4.43 1.48 2.40
CA LEU A 38 4.08 0.36 3.29
C LEU A 38 5.23 -0.65 3.42
N ALA A 39 5.96 -0.94 2.33
CA ALA A 39 7.13 -1.82 2.37
C ALA A 39 8.27 -1.23 3.22
N ASP A 40 8.52 0.08 3.10
CA ASP A 40 9.52 0.78 3.92
C ASP A 40 9.12 0.77 5.40
N LEU A 41 7.82 0.93 5.70
CA LEU A 41 7.33 0.84 7.06
C LEU A 41 7.49 -0.57 7.64
N ALA A 42 7.17 -1.61 6.88
CA ALA A 42 7.39 -3.00 7.30
C ALA A 42 8.88 -3.25 7.59
N ALA A 43 9.77 -2.80 6.70
CA ALA A 43 11.21 -2.89 6.90
C ALA A 43 11.67 -2.16 8.18
N ASP A 44 11.17 -0.95 8.44
CA ASP A 44 11.49 -0.20 9.66
C ASP A 44 11.05 -0.96 10.92
N VAL A 45 9.83 -1.51 10.92
CA VAL A 45 9.27 -2.26 12.06
C VAL A 45 10.06 -3.54 12.32
N GLU A 46 10.49 -4.23 11.26
CA GLU A 46 11.31 -5.44 11.37
C GLU A 46 12.81 -5.15 11.66
N GLY A 47 13.23 -3.88 11.67
CA GLY A 47 14.64 -3.50 11.82
C GLY A 47 15.51 -3.92 10.63
N ARG A 48 14.93 -4.01 9.43
CA ARG A 48 15.60 -4.39 8.18
C ARG A 48 15.92 -3.17 7.32
N GLU A 49 16.84 -3.36 6.38
CA GLU A 49 17.14 -2.34 5.37
C GLU A 49 15.95 -2.12 4.43
N ARG A 50 15.59 -0.86 4.19
CA ARG A 50 14.58 -0.48 3.20
C ARG A 50 15.06 -0.85 1.79
N ARG A 51 14.16 -1.40 0.98
CA ARG A 51 14.48 -1.81 -0.38
C ARG A 51 13.43 -1.27 -1.35
N PRO A 52 13.83 -0.86 -2.56
CA PRO A 52 12.89 -0.42 -3.57
C PRO A 52 11.98 -1.58 -3.98
N VAL A 53 10.67 -1.34 -3.99
CA VAL A 53 9.68 -2.27 -4.52
C VAL A 53 9.78 -2.25 -6.05
N PRO A 54 10.04 -3.41 -6.69
CA PRO A 54 10.15 -3.48 -8.14
C PRO A 54 8.88 -2.98 -8.83
N ARG A 55 9.06 -2.16 -9.86
CA ARG A 55 7.96 -1.77 -10.76
C ARG A 55 7.82 -2.83 -11.85
N LEU A 56 6.66 -3.48 -11.89
CA LEU A 56 6.38 -4.54 -12.86
C LEU A 56 6.13 -3.95 -14.26
N PRO A 57 6.20 -4.76 -15.34
CA PRO A 57 6.10 -4.26 -16.71
C PRO A 57 4.78 -3.58 -17.08
N ASN A 58 3.74 -3.75 -16.26
CA ASN A 58 2.46 -3.07 -16.44
C ASN A 58 1.85 -2.71 -15.07
N ASP A 59 1.00 -1.70 -15.06
CA ASP A 59 0.39 -1.15 -13.85
C ASP A 59 -0.84 -1.95 -13.35
N LEU A 60 -1.29 -2.98 -14.08
CA LEU A 60 -2.47 -3.76 -13.67
C LEU A 60 -2.20 -4.64 -12.44
N SER A 61 -0.93 -4.94 -12.16
CA SER A 61 -0.52 -5.69 -10.97
C SER A 61 -0.41 -4.84 -9.71
N LEU A 62 -0.60 -3.52 -9.78
CA LEU A 62 -0.42 -2.64 -8.63
C LEU A 62 -1.38 -2.95 -7.44
N PRO A 63 -2.66 -3.31 -7.65
CA PRO A 63 -3.53 -3.74 -6.55
C PRO A 63 -3.02 -5.02 -5.87
N ASP A 64 -2.50 -5.98 -6.66
CA ASP A 64 -1.95 -7.23 -6.12
C ASP A 64 -0.67 -6.96 -5.33
N GLN A 65 0.21 -6.07 -5.83
CA GLN A 65 1.40 -5.64 -5.08
C GLN A 65 1.01 -4.97 -3.75
N LEU A 66 0.00 -4.11 -3.74
CA LEU A 66 -0.52 -3.51 -2.51
C LEU A 66 -1.07 -4.58 -1.56
N GLN A 67 -1.78 -5.58 -2.08
CA GLN A 67 -2.31 -6.65 -1.26
C GLN A 67 -1.20 -7.46 -0.60
N VAL A 68 -0.16 -7.85 -1.33
CA VAL A 68 0.98 -8.61 -0.77
C VAL A 68 1.72 -7.80 0.29
N VAL A 69 2.16 -6.58 -0.04
CA VAL A 69 2.90 -5.73 0.91
C VAL A 69 2.03 -5.34 2.11
N GLY A 70 0.73 -5.12 1.87
CA GLY A 70 -0.23 -4.82 2.92
C GLY A 70 -0.39 -5.98 3.92
N LEU A 71 -0.43 -7.22 3.42
CA LEU A 71 -0.47 -8.41 4.27
C LEU A 71 0.80 -8.54 5.11
N ASP A 72 1.98 -8.34 4.51
CA ASP A 72 3.26 -8.37 5.25
C ASP A 72 3.25 -7.38 6.42
N LEU A 73 2.72 -6.17 6.23
CA LEU A 73 2.61 -5.17 7.30
C LEU A 73 1.56 -5.55 8.36
N ILE A 74 0.42 -6.13 7.96
CA ILE A 74 -0.63 -6.59 8.89
C ILE A 74 -0.11 -7.73 9.78
N GLU A 75 0.75 -8.61 9.25
CA GLU A 75 1.37 -9.69 10.02
C GLU A 75 2.31 -9.18 11.13
N LEU A 76 2.74 -7.91 11.06
CA LEU A 76 3.55 -7.25 12.09
C LEU A 76 2.72 -6.59 13.20
N GLU A 77 1.38 -6.65 13.13
CA GLU A 77 0.52 -6.12 14.19
C GLU A 77 0.72 -6.88 15.53
N PRO A 78 0.64 -6.20 16.68
CA PRO A 78 0.30 -4.79 16.85
C PRO A 78 1.46 -3.85 16.50
N LEU A 79 1.17 -2.80 15.74
CA LEU A 79 2.12 -1.75 15.42
C LEU A 79 2.21 -0.72 16.55
N ARG A 80 3.33 0.01 16.60
CA ARG A 80 3.43 1.19 17.47
C ARG A 80 2.51 2.29 16.92
N ALA A 81 1.96 3.14 17.81
CA ALA A 81 1.03 4.19 17.40
C ALA A 81 1.60 5.14 16.32
N GLU A 82 2.91 5.40 16.35
CA GLU A 82 3.60 6.19 15.31
C GLU A 82 3.61 5.48 13.95
N ASP A 83 3.79 4.16 13.92
CA ASP A 83 3.81 3.35 12.71
C ASP A 83 2.39 3.21 12.13
N GLU A 84 1.38 3.05 12.99
CA GLU A 84 -0.04 3.11 12.59
C GLU A 84 -0.40 4.46 11.95
N ALA A 85 0.03 5.57 12.56
CA ALA A 85 -0.22 6.91 12.03
C ALA A 85 0.47 7.13 10.67
N ARG A 86 1.70 6.61 10.50
CA ARG A 86 2.43 6.63 9.22
C ARG A 86 1.69 5.84 8.14
N ALA A 87 1.23 4.63 8.44
CA ALA A 87 0.45 3.82 7.50
C ALA A 87 -0.85 4.53 7.10
N ALA A 88 -1.58 5.08 8.08
CA ALA A 88 -2.81 5.83 7.83
C ALA A 88 -2.59 7.07 6.96
N ALA A 89 -1.52 7.82 7.19
CA ALA A 89 -1.16 8.99 6.38
C ALA A 89 -0.85 8.61 4.93
N ALA A 90 -0.08 7.53 4.71
CA ALA A 90 0.24 7.04 3.37
C ALA A 90 -1.04 6.61 2.61
N LEU A 91 -1.91 5.85 3.27
CA LEU A 91 -3.21 5.42 2.72
C LEU A 91 -4.12 6.62 2.39
N ALA A 92 -4.17 7.62 3.27
CA ALA A 92 -4.96 8.83 3.06
C ALA A 92 -4.47 9.63 1.84
N ALA A 93 -3.15 9.81 1.71
CA ALA A 93 -2.53 10.49 0.58
C ALA A 93 -2.80 9.76 -0.75
N ALA A 94 -2.60 8.44 -0.77
CA ALA A 94 -2.88 7.63 -1.95
C ALA A 94 -4.36 7.66 -2.33
N ARG A 95 -5.27 7.57 -1.35
CA ARG A 95 -6.71 7.65 -1.60
C ARG A 95 -7.10 8.98 -2.22
N ALA A 96 -6.55 10.11 -1.75
CA ALA A 96 -6.82 11.44 -2.30
C ALA A 96 -6.29 11.61 -3.75
N ALA A 97 -5.28 10.85 -4.14
CA ALA A 97 -4.74 10.87 -5.50
C ALA A 97 -5.46 9.90 -6.45
N LEU A 98 -6.05 8.83 -5.93
CA LEU A 98 -6.68 7.75 -6.71
C LEU A 98 -8.20 7.94 -6.90
N PHE A 99 -8.88 8.64 -5.98
CA PHE A 99 -10.34 8.75 -5.95
C PHE A 99 -10.79 10.20 -5.73
#